data_AF-W6ZMW9-F1
#
_entry.id   AF-W6ZMW9-F1
#
_cell.length_a   1.000
_cell.length_b   1.000
_cell.length_c   1.000
_cell.angle_alpha   90.00
_cell.angle_beta   90.00
_cell.angle_gamma   90.00
#
_symmetry.space_group_name_H-M   'P 1'
#
loop_
_entity.id
_entity.type
_entity.pdbx_description
1 polymer ?
#
loop_
_entity_poly.entity_id
_entity_poly.type
_entity_poly.pdbx_seq_one_letter_code
_entity_poly.pdbx_strand_id
1 'polypeptide(L)'
;MPRSFVIKLTRSSVAFRHATRNYTQNTHNSPLYALPYEIIQHIGKFLGYADRFCFALTSFKYVDALLAICKPQAAKQSHIKDIRARIRRDLFYGHHCCSSARIGRRLGMMYCVGCNSPHASFRFPEDTVAQPLHLRRCFRATDGPFFMCQHNEFTFLEMSRMLQKNARKGRQNKFGDFFHCIECYELPYQRRRPGRCLHPPTLSLAHQTHVVTLRSRFLLLTVPWTVPVSVQQTKEALALLNLKICPHMTACDAEVIEGIVGDHQDIIMDGRFSKRISIDCDTCQTTFSIKRRVPFHEVVVEVERRLGQVKREADPIWRAHLPSRKAGTS
;
A
#
# COMPACT_ATOMS: atom_id res chain seq x y z
N MET A 1 -26.04 42.48 -18.92
CA MET A 1 -25.47 42.44 -17.54
C MET A 1 -24.04 42.97 -17.57
N PRO A 2 -23.59 43.72 -16.55
CA PRO A 2 -22.23 44.24 -16.54
C PRO A 2 -21.21 43.11 -16.41
N ARG A 3 -20.11 43.21 -17.17
CA ARG A 3 -18.93 42.31 -17.20
C ARG A 3 -18.43 41.94 -15.79
N SER A 4 -18.59 42.86 -14.83
CA SER A 4 -18.24 42.69 -13.43
C SER A 4 -19.04 41.59 -12.71
N PHE A 5 -20.31 41.38 -13.04
CA PHE A 5 -21.15 40.38 -12.36
C PHE A 5 -20.75 38.96 -12.79
N VAL A 6 -20.52 38.76 -14.08
CA VAL A 6 -20.10 37.48 -14.66
C VAL A 6 -18.73 37.08 -14.09
N ILE A 7 -17.77 38.02 -14.05
CA ILE A 7 -16.45 37.79 -13.45
C ILE A 7 -16.54 37.51 -11.95
N LYS A 8 -17.38 38.25 -11.21
CA LYS A 8 -17.62 37.98 -9.78
C LYS A 8 -18.21 36.58 -9.57
N LEU A 9 -19.15 36.16 -10.40
CA LEU A 9 -19.78 34.84 -10.32
C LEU A 9 -18.79 33.73 -10.65
N THR A 10 -17.88 33.95 -11.61
CA THR A 10 -16.77 33.03 -11.90
C THR A 10 -15.83 32.90 -10.72
N ARG A 11 -15.28 34.02 -10.23
CA ARG A 11 -14.25 34.04 -9.19
C ARG A 11 -14.75 33.61 -7.80
N SER A 12 -16.02 33.84 -7.49
CA SER A 12 -16.61 33.46 -6.20
C SER A 12 -17.13 32.02 -6.15
N SER A 13 -17.24 31.36 -7.31
CA SER A 13 -17.80 30.01 -7.36
C SER A 13 -16.92 29.00 -6.64
N VAL A 14 -17.55 27.99 -6.06
CA VAL A 14 -16.83 26.84 -5.46
C VAL A 14 -16.02 26.10 -6.51
N ALA A 15 -16.56 25.97 -7.74
CA ALA A 15 -15.89 25.32 -8.85
C ALA A 15 -14.57 26.01 -9.22
N PHE A 16 -14.59 27.34 -9.33
CA PHE A 16 -13.40 28.12 -9.64
C PHE A 16 -12.34 28.03 -8.55
N ARG A 17 -12.71 28.18 -7.27
CA ARG A 17 -11.76 28.02 -6.15
C ARG A 17 -11.12 26.63 -6.14
N HIS A 18 -11.87 25.59 -6.51
CA HIS A 18 -11.36 24.24 -6.63
C HIS A 18 -10.41 24.09 -7.83
N ALA A 19 -10.78 24.63 -8.99
CA ALA A 19 -9.93 24.66 -10.17
C ALA A 19 -8.60 25.40 -9.92
N THR A 20 -8.63 26.48 -9.14
CA THR A 20 -7.41 27.20 -8.70
C THR A 20 -6.55 26.34 -7.79
N ARG A 21 -7.14 25.69 -6.78
CA ARG A 21 -6.40 24.81 -5.85
C ARG A 21 -5.74 23.63 -6.55
N ASN A 22 -6.40 23.08 -7.56
CA ASN A 22 -5.88 21.93 -8.31
C ASN A 22 -5.10 22.33 -9.56
N TYR A 23 -4.76 23.62 -9.73
CA TYR A 23 -4.12 24.12 -10.95
C TYR A 23 -2.83 23.36 -11.28
N THR A 24 -1.93 23.21 -10.30
CA THR A 24 -0.66 22.49 -10.48
C THR A 24 -0.90 21.05 -10.92
N GLN A 25 -1.77 20.32 -10.21
CA GLN A 25 -2.09 18.93 -10.53
C GLN A 25 -2.72 18.78 -11.93
N ASN A 26 -3.66 19.67 -12.28
CA ASN A 26 -4.29 19.66 -13.59
C ASN A 26 -3.30 19.97 -14.71
N THR A 27 -2.35 20.87 -14.47
CA THR A 27 -1.33 21.23 -15.47
C THR A 27 -0.40 20.06 -15.77
N HIS A 28 -0.07 19.24 -14.78
CA HIS A 28 0.77 18.06 -14.99
C HIS A 28 0.01 16.86 -15.56
N ASN A 29 -1.25 16.67 -15.17
CA ASN A 29 -1.95 15.40 -15.40
C ASN A 29 -3.10 15.48 -16.40
N SER A 30 -3.54 16.67 -16.81
CA SER A 30 -4.66 16.83 -17.74
C SER A 30 -4.15 17.18 -19.14
N PRO A 31 -4.34 16.32 -20.16
CA PRO A 31 -4.03 16.66 -21.55
C PRO A 31 -4.74 17.93 -22.01
N LEU A 32 -5.94 18.22 -21.47
CA LEU A 32 -6.68 19.45 -21.74
C LEU A 32 -5.91 20.70 -21.29
N TYR A 33 -5.15 20.62 -20.20
CA TYR A 33 -4.30 21.72 -19.71
C TYR A 33 -2.98 21.86 -20.47
N ALA A 34 -2.61 20.89 -21.31
CA ALA A 34 -1.48 21.01 -22.23
C ALA A 34 -1.85 21.77 -23.52
N LEU A 35 -3.14 21.93 -23.82
CA LEU A 35 -3.57 22.58 -25.05
C LEU A 35 -3.23 24.09 -25.09
N PRO A 36 -2.88 24.63 -26.27
CA PRO A 36 -2.78 26.08 -26.50
C PRO A 36 -4.11 26.79 -26.32
N TYR A 37 -4.06 28.09 -26.00
CA TYR A 37 -5.26 28.90 -25.77
C TYR A 37 -6.16 28.97 -27.01
N GLU A 38 -5.57 28.99 -28.20
CA GLU A 38 -6.25 29.08 -29.50
C GLU A 38 -7.16 27.86 -29.73
N ILE A 39 -6.66 26.67 -29.39
CA ILE A 39 -7.43 25.42 -29.49
C ILE A 39 -8.60 25.44 -28.51
N ILE A 40 -8.36 25.88 -27.28
CA ILE A 40 -9.43 26.01 -26.28
C ILE A 40 -10.47 27.05 -26.69
N GLN A 41 -10.04 28.15 -27.30
CA GLN A 41 -10.96 29.15 -27.84
C GLN A 41 -11.78 28.57 -28.99
N HIS A 42 -11.15 27.81 -29.90
CA HIS A 42 -11.84 27.12 -30.99
C HIS A 42 -12.89 26.14 -30.47
N ILE A 43 -12.53 25.27 -29.51
CA ILE A 43 -13.48 24.38 -28.80
C ILE A 43 -14.62 25.21 -28.18
N GLY A 44 -14.27 26.32 -27.53
CA GLY A 44 -15.23 27.23 -26.91
C GLY A 44 -16.31 27.73 -27.87
N LYS A 45 -15.98 27.97 -29.16
CA LYS A 45 -16.95 28.42 -30.17
C LYS A 45 -18.08 27.41 -30.42
N PHE A 46 -17.80 26.11 -30.27
CA PHE A 46 -18.80 25.04 -30.43
C PHE A 46 -19.60 24.76 -29.16
N LEU A 47 -19.20 25.32 -28.01
CA LEU A 47 -19.92 25.17 -26.76
C LEU A 47 -21.03 26.22 -26.65
N GLY A 48 -22.21 25.77 -26.20
CA GLY A 48 -23.28 26.66 -25.78
C GLY A 48 -22.87 27.56 -24.61
N TYR A 49 -23.59 28.67 -24.41
CA TYR A 49 -23.21 29.69 -23.42
C TYR A 49 -23.01 29.11 -22.01
N ALA A 50 -23.91 28.23 -21.55
CA ALA A 50 -23.82 27.63 -20.23
C ALA A 50 -22.64 26.66 -20.09
N ASP A 51 -22.33 25.88 -21.13
CA ASP A 51 -21.23 24.90 -21.13
C ASP A 51 -19.87 25.58 -21.20
N ARG A 52 -19.74 26.59 -22.05
CA ARG A 52 -18.55 27.44 -22.10
C ARG A 52 -18.29 28.10 -20.74
N PHE A 53 -19.35 28.57 -20.09
CA PHE A 53 -19.22 29.16 -18.76
C PHE A 53 -18.83 28.12 -17.71
N CYS A 54 -19.44 26.93 -17.72
CA CYS A 54 -19.04 25.84 -16.83
C CYS A 54 -17.59 25.43 -17.06
N PHE A 55 -17.14 25.36 -18.32
CA PHE A 55 -15.75 25.08 -18.65
C PHE A 55 -14.80 26.16 -18.12
N ALA A 56 -15.16 27.44 -18.25
CA ALA A 56 -14.40 28.52 -17.64
C ALA A 56 -14.35 28.38 -16.10
N LEU A 57 -15.45 27.97 -15.45
CA LEU A 57 -15.46 27.76 -14.00
C LEU A 57 -14.57 26.60 -13.55
N THR A 58 -14.47 25.54 -14.35
CA THR A 58 -13.70 24.33 -14.01
C THR A 58 -12.26 24.37 -14.47
N SER A 59 -11.88 25.33 -15.32
CA SER A 59 -10.53 25.49 -15.85
C SER A 59 -9.92 26.84 -15.50
N PHE A 60 -9.21 26.92 -14.37
CA PHE A 60 -8.55 28.15 -13.94
C PHE A 60 -7.64 28.77 -15.03
N LYS A 61 -6.92 27.93 -15.78
CA LYS A 61 -6.02 28.34 -16.87
C LYS A 61 -6.73 29.13 -17.97
N TYR A 62 -7.92 28.68 -18.39
CA TYR A 62 -8.55 29.14 -19.64
C TYR A 62 -9.69 30.12 -19.43
N VAL A 63 -9.91 30.58 -18.20
CA VAL A 63 -11.03 31.47 -17.86
C VAL A 63 -11.10 32.68 -18.78
N ASP A 64 -10.00 33.40 -18.93
CA ASP A 64 -10.00 34.64 -19.71
C ASP A 64 -10.21 34.35 -21.20
N ALA A 65 -9.59 33.30 -21.73
CA ALA A 65 -9.75 32.89 -23.12
C ALA A 65 -11.19 32.44 -23.44
N LEU A 66 -11.82 31.67 -22.56
CA LEU A 66 -13.20 31.19 -22.74
C LEU A 66 -14.21 32.32 -22.55
N LEU A 67 -13.96 33.25 -21.62
CA LEU A 67 -14.82 34.42 -21.40
C LEU A 67 -14.67 35.49 -22.48
N ALA A 68 -13.51 35.61 -23.13
CA ALA A 68 -13.30 36.56 -24.24
C ALA A 68 -14.23 36.29 -25.43
N ILE A 69 -14.64 35.03 -25.63
CA ILE A 69 -15.56 34.62 -26.71
C ILE A 69 -17.03 34.82 -26.29
N CYS A 70 -17.30 35.03 -25.00
CA CYS A 70 -18.64 35.35 -24.52
C CYS A 70 -18.94 36.83 -24.81
N LYS A 71 -19.90 37.12 -25.70
CA LYS A 71 -20.44 38.47 -25.85
C LYS A 71 -21.16 38.87 -24.55
N PRO A 72 -20.64 39.79 -23.72
CA PRO A 72 -21.17 40.06 -22.37
C PRO A 72 -22.60 40.62 -22.39
N GLN A 73 -22.95 41.28 -23.49
CA GLN A 73 -24.27 41.88 -23.72
C GLN A 73 -25.36 40.83 -23.98
N ALA A 74 -25.01 39.57 -24.29
CA ALA A 74 -25.95 38.49 -24.59
C ALA A 74 -26.35 37.64 -23.37
N ALA A 75 -25.88 37.97 -22.17
CA ALA A 75 -26.17 37.21 -20.96
C ALA A 75 -27.63 37.43 -20.50
N LYS A 76 -28.54 36.53 -20.91
CA LYS A 76 -29.94 36.50 -20.48
C LYS A 76 -30.08 35.80 -19.12
N GLN A 77 -31.14 36.11 -18.38
CA GLN A 77 -31.41 35.49 -17.07
C GLN A 77 -31.66 33.98 -17.17
N SER A 78 -32.16 33.50 -18.32
CA SER A 78 -32.24 32.07 -18.66
C SER A 78 -30.88 31.38 -18.60
N HIS A 79 -29.83 32.01 -19.14
CA HIS A 79 -28.48 31.45 -19.12
C HIS A 79 -27.95 31.26 -17.69
N ILE A 80 -28.29 32.16 -16.76
CA ILE A 80 -27.88 32.03 -15.36
C ILE A 80 -28.57 30.84 -14.70
N LYS A 81 -29.87 30.65 -14.98
CA LYS A 81 -30.62 29.49 -14.50
C LYS A 81 -30.01 28.19 -15.04
N ASP A 82 -29.66 28.16 -16.33
CA ASP A 82 -29.04 27.00 -16.98
C ASP A 82 -27.66 26.68 -16.42
N ILE A 83 -26.81 27.71 -16.23
CA ILE A 83 -25.50 27.56 -15.59
C ILE A 83 -25.66 26.97 -14.19
N ARG A 84 -26.55 27.54 -13.36
CA ARG A 84 -26.81 27.02 -12.01
C ARG A 84 -27.39 25.61 -12.03
N ALA A 85 -28.21 25.27 -13.02
CA ALA A 85 -28.75 23.91 -13.17
C ALA A 85 -27.65 22.91 -13.57
N ARG A 86 -26.74 23.27 -14.49
CA ARG A 86 -25.61 22.43 -14.88
C ARG A 86 -24.60 22.24 -13.74
N ILE A 87 -24.22 23.30 -13.04
CA ILE A 87 -23.34 23.21 -11.85
C ILE A 87 -23.96 22.33 -10.76
N ARG A 88 -25.29 22.39 -10.57
CA ARG A 88 -25.98 21.55 -9.58
C ARG A 88 -26.04 20.06 -9.98
N ARG A 89 -26.10 19.76 -11.28
CA ARG A 89 -26.08 18.39 -11.82
C ARG A 89 -24.68 17.80 -11.89
N ASP A 90 -23.65 18.63 -11.97
CA ASP A 90 -22.27 18.18 -12.02
C ASP A 90 -21.92 17.39 -10.75
N LEU A 91 -21.54 16.12 -10.91
CA LEU A 91 -21.20 15.21 -9.81
C LEU A 91 -20.03 15.75 -8.95
N PHE A 92 -19.18 16.61 -9.51
CA PHE A 92 -18.08 17.23 -8.78
C PHE A 92 -18.51 18.40 -7.90
N TYR A 93 -19.52 19.18 -8.29
CA TYR A 93 -19.90 20.45 -7.64
C TYR A 93 -21.33 20.49 -7.08
N GLY A 94 -22.16 19.53 -7.45
CA GLY A 94 -23.55 19.38 -7.06
C GLY A 94 -23.73 19.06 -5.57
N HIS A 95 -24.94 19.34 -5.09
CA HIS A 95 -25.32 19.17 -3.68
C HIS A 95 -25.56 17.69 -3.28
N HIS A 96 -25.52 16.76 -4.24
CA HIS A 96 -25.82 15.34 -4.05
C HIS A 96 -24.60 14.44 -3.81
N CYS A 97 -23.38 14.98 -3.80
CA CYS A 97 -22.26 14.25 -3.22
C CYS A 97 -22.52 14.18 -1.70
N CYS A 98 -22.77 12.98 -1.17
CA CYS A 98 -23.06 12.70 0.24
C CYS A 98 -22.31 13.64 1.19
N SER A 99 -22.94 14.04 2.29
CA SER A 99 -22.33 14.82 3.37
C SER A 99 -20.94 14.31 3.79
N SER A 100 -20.72 12.99 3.71
CA SER A 100 -19.42 12.33 3.88
C SER A 100 -18.34 12.73 2.85
N ALA A 101 -18.69 12.95 1.58
CA ALA A 101 -17.78 13.39 0.53
C ALA A 101 -17.36 14.87 0.67
N ARG A 102 -18.23 15.75 1.19
CA ARG A 102 -17.88 17.15 1.49
C ARG A 102 -16.93 17.29 2.67
N ILE A 103 -17.17 16.53 3.75
CA ILE A 103 -16.27 16.50 4.93
C ILE A 103 -14.94 15.87 4.53
N GLY A 104 -14.97 14.78 3.76
CA GLY A 104 -13.78 14.14 3.24
C GLY A 104 -12.91 15.07 2.41
N ARG A 105 -13.49 15.83 1.47
CA ARG A 105 -12.71 16.76 0.62
C ARG A 105 -12.08 17.93 1.37
N ARG A 106 -12.65 18.41 2.49
CA ARG A 106 -12.00 19.44 3.33
C ARG A 106 -10.78 18.89 4.09
N LEU A 107 -10.75 17.58 4.35
CA LEU A 107 -9.71 16.89 5.11
C LEU A 107 -8.71 16.13 4.21
N GLY A 108 -8.78 16.28 2.87
CA GLY A 108 -7.92 15.53 1.94
C GLY A 108 -8.25 14.03 1.86
N MET A 109 -9.49 13.65 2.17
CA MET A 109 -9.97 12.27 2.09
C MET A 109 -10.54 11.96 0.70
N MET A 110 -10.17 10.79 0.19
CA MET A 110 -10.56 10.19 -1.06
C MET A 110 -11.36 8.91 -0.78
N TYR A 111 -12.31 8.58 -1.65
CA TYR A 111 -13.15 7.40 -1.47
C TYR A 111 -12.59 6.21 -2.25
N CYS A 112 -12.52 5.05 -1.60
CA CYS A 112 -12.03 3.80 -2.18
C CYS A 112 -13.21 2.91 -2.56
N VAL A 113 -13.26 2.47 -3.82
CA VAL A 113 -14.30 1.56 -4.31
C VAL A 113 -14.15 0.16 -3.71
N GLY A 114 -12.93 -0.34 -3.54
CA GLY A 114 -12.69 -1.70 -3.04
C GLY A 114 -12.98 -1.87 -1.55
N CYS A 115 -12.82 -0.81 -0.75
CA CYS A 115 -13.16 -0.82 0.68
C CYS A 115 -14.51 -0.14 0.97
N ASN A 116 -15.21 0.37 -0.05
CA ASN A 116 -16.48 1.08 0.06
C ASN A 116 -16.49 2.20 1.14
N SER A 117 -15.37 2.89 1.34
CA SER A 117 -15.19 3.84 2.45
C SER A 117 -14.18 4.97 2.13
N PRO A 118 -14.27 6.14 2.80
CA PRO A 118 -13.31 7.23 2.63
C PRO A 118 -12.00 6.97 3.40
N HIS A 119 -10.87 7.29 2.78
CA HIS A 119 -9.53 7.25 3.37
C HIS A 119 -8.75 8.52 3.03
N ALA A 120 -7.68 8.83 3.77
CA ALA A 120 -6.80 9.94 3.40
C ALA A 120 -6.06 9.66 2.08
N SER A 121 -5.67 10.70 1.33
CA SER A 121 -5.00 10.55 0.03
C SER A 121 -3.75 9.68 0.07
N PHE A 122 -2.97 9.71 1.16
CA PHE A 122 -1.78 8.86 1.34
C PHE A 122 -2.07 7.35 1.43
N ARG A 123 -3.34 6.94 1.47
CA ARG A 123 -3.79 5.54 1.46
C ARG A 123 -3.99 5.01 0.04
N PHE A 124 -3.79 5.85 -0.97
CA PHE A 124 -3.96 5.51 -2.38
C PHE A 124 -2.60 5.48 -3.09
N PRO A 125 -2.35 4.51 -3.97
CA PRO A 125 -1.27 4.58 -4.94
C PRO A 125 -1.31 5.90 -5.72
N GLU A 126 -0.16 6.50 -6.01
CA GLU A 126 -0.08 7.82 -6.69
C GLU A 126 -0.81 7.85 -8.03
N ASP A 127 -0.72 6.76 -8.80
CA ASP A 127 -1.40 6.55 -10.07
C ASP A 127 -2.93 6.46 -9.92
N THR A 128 -3.42 5.93 -8.79
CA THR A 128 -4.87 5.86 -8.52
C THR A 128 -5.47 7.18 -8.03
N VAL A 129 -4.66 8.09 -7.48
CA VAL A 129 -5.16 9.37 -6.95
C VAL A 129 -5.82 10.20 -8.06
N ALA A 130 -5.24 10.18 -9.27
CA ALA A 130 -5.77 10.89 -10.43
C ALA A 130 -6.96 10.20 -11.10
N GLN A 131 -7.19 8.90 -10.83
CA GLN A 131 -8.22 8.13 -11.51
C GLN A 131 -9.65 8.60 -11.16
N PRO A 132 -10.67 8.30 -11.97
CA PRO A 132 -12.07 8.49 -11.62
C PRO A 132 -12.48 7.73 -10.37
N LEU A 133 -13.46 8.25 -9.62
CA LEU A 133 -13.95 7.70 -8.34
C LEU A 133 -14.21 6.19 -8.36
N HIS A 134 -14.82 5.67 -9.44
CA HIS A 134 -15.21 4.26 -9.56
C HIS A 134 -14.03 3.31 -9.80
N LEU A 135 -12.84 3.84 -10.12
CA LEU A 135 -11.61 3.06 -10.31
C LEU A 135 -10.64 3.18 -9.12
N ARG A 136 -10.83 4.17 -8.24
CA ARG A 136 -9.94 4.44 -7.12
C ARG A 136 -9.96 3.31 -6.09
N ARG A 137 -8.83 2.64 -5.92
CA ARG A 137 -8.61 1.62 -4.89
C ARG A 137 -7.46 2.05 -3.98
N CYS A 138 -7.65 1.94 -2.67
CA CYS A 138 -6.59 2.18 -1.69
C CYS A 138 -5.60 0.99 -1.68
N PHE A 139 -4.47 1.15 -1.00
CA PHE A 139 -3.45 0.09 -0.88
C PHE A 139 -4.04 -1.22 -0.36
N ARG A 140 -4.88 -1.18 0.68
CA ARG A 140 -5.57 -2.38 1.18
C ARG A 140 -6.41 -3.10 0.11
N ALA A 141 -7.14 -2.36 -0.70
CA ALA A 141 -7.98 -2.93 -1.76
C ALA A 141 -7.16 -3.43 -2.98
N THR A 142 -5.92 -2.96 -3.11
CA THR A 142 -5.04 -3.24 -4.24
C THR A 142 -4.11 -4.42 -3.92
N ASP A 143 -3.43 -4.35 -2.77
CA ASP A 143 -2.36 -5.25 -2.36
C ASP A 143 -2.81 -6.27 -1.29
N GLY A 144 -4.01 -6.11 -0.72
CA GLY A 144 -4.53 -7.02 0.30
C GLY A 144 -3.91 -6.84 1.70
N PRO A 145 -4.23 -7.72 2.65
CA PRO A 145 -3.70 -7.67 4.01
C PRO A 145 -2.27 -8.26 4.08
N PHE A 146 -1.54 -7.89 5.13
CA PHE A 146 -0.26 -8.50 5.45
C PHE A 146 -0.48 -9.79 6.23
N PHE A 147 -0.01 -10.91 5.68
CA PHE A 147 -0.11 -12.22 6.32
C PHE A 147 1.11 -12.48 7.21
N MET A 148 0.88 -12.52 8.53
CA MET A 148 1.91 -12.91 9.50
C MET A 148 2.11 -14.42 9.53
N CYS A 149 1.00 -15.15 9.57
CA CYS A 149 0.94 -16.60 9.46
C CYS A 149 -0.41 -17.00 8.85
N GLN A 150 -0.68 -18.30 8.76
CA GLN A 150 -1.97 -18.81 8.25
C GLN A 150 -3.16 -18.43 9.15
N HIS A 151 -2.93 -18.15 10.43
CA HIS A 151 -3.97 -17.83 11.41
C HIS A 151 -4.23 -16.34 11.56
N ASN A 152 -3.26 -15.49 11.20
CA ASN A 152 -3.31 -14.07 11.50
C ASN A 152 -2.88 -13.22 10.31
N GLU A 153 -3.80 -12.35 9.90
CA GLU A 153 -3.59 -11.28 8.94
C GLU A 153 -3.80 -9.94 9.61
N PHE A 154 -3.07 -8.93 9.14
CA PHE A 154 -3.15 -7.57 9.67
C PHE A 154 -3.24 -6.57 8.53
N THR A 155 -4.15 -5.62 8.69
CA THR A 155 -4.05 -4.35 7.97
C THR A 155 -2.92 -3.52 8.55
N PHE A 156 -2.42 -2.56 7.76
CA PHE A 156 -1.45 -1.58 8.26
C PHE A 156 -1.93 -0.86 9.54
N LEU A 157 -3.23 -0.55 9.62
CA LEU A 157 -3.80 0.18 10.75
C LEU A 157 -3.82 -0.67 12.03
N GLU A 158 -4.19 -1.95 11.92
CA GLU A 158 -4.17 -2.87 13.05
C GLU A 158 -2.74 -3.10 13.54
N MET A 159 -1.80 -3.32 12.61
CA MET A 159 -0.37 -3.45 12.92
C MET A 159 0.16 -2.21 13.64
N SER A 160 -0.08 -1.02 13.10
CA SER A 160 0.36 0.25 13.69
C SER A 160 -0.25 0.49 15.07
N ARG A 161 -1.56 0.22 15.26
CA ARG A 161 -2.22 0.35 16.56
C ARG A 161 -1.67 -0.63 17.59
N MET A 162 -1.41 -1.87 17.20
CA MET A 162 -0.83 -2.89 18.07
C MET A 162 0.56 -2.45 18.55
N LEU A 163 1.42 -2.04 17.61
CA LEU A 163 2.76 -1.52 17.90
C LEU A 163 2.71 -0.28 18.82
N GLN A 164 1.82 0.67 18.55
CA GLN A 164 1.63 1.86 19.39
C GLN A 164 1.13 1.51 20.79
N LYS A 165 0.13 0.63 20.91
CA LYS A 165 -0.43 0.18 22.19
C LYS A 165 0.66 -0.46 23.04
N ASN A 166 1.51 -1.28 22.45
CA ASN A 166 2.57 -1.97 23.17
C ASN A 166 3.77 -1.06 23.48
N ALA A 167 4.12 -0.12 22.59
CA ALA A 167 5.12 0.90 22.88
C ALA A 167 4.71 1.77 24.09
N ARG A 168 3.42 2.09 24.21
CA ARG A 168 2.85 2.82 25.37
C ARG A 168 2.85 2.01 26.65
N LYS A 169 2.71 0.68 26.59
CA LYS A 169 2.89 -0.25 27.73
C LYS A 169 4.36 -0.43 28.13
N GLY A 170 5.18 0.58 27.83
CA GLY A 170 6.63 0.53 27.90
C GLY A 170 7.14 -0.16 29.16
N ARG A 171 8.12 -1.05 28.96
CA ARG A 171 9.03 -1.67 29.96
C ARG A 171 8.63 -3.01 30.60
N GLN A 172 7.48 -3.62 30.31
CA GLN A 172 7.21 -4.98 30.86
C GLN A 172 7.61 -6.15 29.94
N ASN A 173 7.68 -5.95 28.62
CA ASN A 173 8.19 -7.00 27.72
C ASN A 173 9.71 -6.90 27.59
N LYS A 174 10.44 -7.64 28.44
CA LYS A 174 11.90 -7.80 28.37
C LYS A 174 12.43 -8.25 27.00
N PHE A 175 11.57 -8.84 26.16
CA PHE A 175 11.93 -9.39 24.85
C PHE A 175 11.63 -8.46 23.66
N GLY A 176 10.92 -7.34 23.87
CA GLY A 176 10.53 -6.46 22.76
C GLY A 176 9.49 -7.06 21.82
N ASP A 177 8.84 -8.15 22.22
CA ASP A 177 7.84 -8.86 21.42
C ASP A 177 6.46 -8.19 21.56
N PHE A 178 5.77 -8.01 20.44
CA PHE A 178 4.52 -7.27 20.33
C PHE A 178 3.33 -8.14 19.97
N PHE A 179 3.60 -9.32 19.43
CA PHE A 179 2.60 -10.26 18.99
C PHE A 179 3.19 -11.67 19.02
N HIS A 180 2.37 -12.62 19.49
CA HIS A 180 2.58 -14.05 19.37
C HIS A 180 1.27 -14.68 18.91
N CYS A 181 1.31 -15.46 17.83
CA CYS A 181 0.15 -16.22 17.39
C CYS A 181 -0.06 -17.42 18.32
N ILE A 182 -1.11 -17.38 19.14
CA ILE A 182 -1.44 -18.44 20.10
C ILE A 182 -1.82 -19.74 19.37
N GLU A 183 -2.52 -19.67 18.25
CA GLU A 183 -2.85 -20.86 17.45
C GLU A 183 -1.60 -21.55 16.88
N CYS A 184 -0.53 -20.78 16.59
CA CYS A 184 0.78 -21.36 16.26
C CYS A 184 1.48 -21.97 17.49
N TYR A 185 1.10 -21.57 18.71
CA TYR A 185 1.68 -22.05 19.97
C TYR A 185 0.99 -23.31 20.50
N GLU A 186 -0.34 -23.36 20.43
CA GLU A 186 -1.20 -24.32 21.15
C GLU A 186 -1.42 -25.65 20.42
N LEU A 187 -0.62 -26.03 19.41
CA LEU A 187 -0.70 -27.35 18.79
C LEU A 187 0.25 -28.35 19.50
N PRO A 188 -0.19 -29.05 20.58
CA PRO A 188 0.73 -29.58 21.59
C PRO A 188 1.25 -30.99 21.27
N TYR A 189 0.67 -31.70 20.29
CA TYR A 189 0.89 -33.15 20.13
C TYR A 189 1.70 -33.57 18.89
N GLN A 190 2.28 -32.64 18.12
CA GLN A 190 3.04 -32.98 16.89
C GLN A 190 4.37 -32.23 16.77
N ARG A 191 5.12 -32.08 17.86
CA ARG A 191 6.34 -31.25 17.96
C ARG A 191 7.53 -31.64 17.06
N ARG A 192 7.44 -32.66 16.20
CA ARG A 192 8.60 -33.17 15.44
C ARG A 192 8.32 -33.44 13.95
N ARG A 193 7.37 -32.75 13.33
CA ARG A 193 7.21 -32.82 11.86
C ARG A 193 8.00 -31.67 11.18
N PRO A 194 8.76 -31.94 10.10
CA PRO A 194 9.34 -30.89 9.26
C PRO A 194 8.27 -29.87 8.83
N GLY A 195 8.66 -28.60 8.71
CA GLY A 195 7.78 -27.50 8.32
C GLY A 195 6.94 -26.88 9.44
N ARG A 196 6.93 -27.47 10.64
CA ARG A 196 6.21 -26.89 11.79
C ARG A 196 6.94 -25.67 12.34
N CYS A 197 6.17 -24.66 12.73
CA CYS A 197 6.70 -23.51 13.47
C CYS A 197 7.14 -23.96 14.88
N LEU A 198 8.41 -23.74 15.24
CA LEU A 198 8.97 -24.11 16.54
C LEU A 198 8.56 -23.16 17.66
N HIS A 199 8.35 -21.90 17.29
CA HIS A 199 7.91 -20.82 18.18
C HIS A 199 6.86 -20.02 17.43
N PRO A 200 5.92 -19.38 18.13
CA PRO A 200 4.99 -18.45 17.50
C PRO A 200 5.76 -17.40 16.70
N PRO A 201 5.27 -17.00 15.51
CA PRO A 201 5.77 -15.83 14.82
C PRO A 201 5.79 -14.64 15.78
N THR A 202 6.94 -14.00 15.88
CA THR A 202 7.20 -12.94 16.83
C THR A 202 7.43 -11.64 16.09
N LEU A 203 6.64 -10.63 16.42
CA LEU A 203 6.85 -9.28 15.94
C LEU A 203 7.62 -8.46 16.99
N SER A 204 8.72 -7.83 16.61
CA SER A 204 9.54 -7.03 17.53
C SER A 204 10.03 -5.73 16.87
N LEU A 205 10.59 -4.83 17.69
CA LEU A 205 11.24 -3.60 17.24
C LEU A 205 12.73 -3.82 17.39
N ALA A 206 13.46 -3.73 16.28
CA ALA A 206 14.90 -3.78 16.29
C ALA A 206 15.47 -2.68 17.18
N HIS A 207 16.48 -3.06 17.97
CA HIS A 207 17.08 -2.19 18.98
C HIS A 207 17.53 -0.87 18.34
N GLN A 208 17.19 0.26 18.97
CA GLN A 208 17.58 1.63 18.57
C GLN A 208 17.12 2.12 17.17
N THR A 209 16.47 1.32 16.35
CA THR A 209 16.20 1.68 14.93
C THR A 209 14.73 1.95 14.60
N HIS A 210 13.81 1.69 15.54
CA HIS A 210 12.36 1.71 15.34
C HIS A 210 11.88 0.85 14.16
N VAL A 211 12.73 -0.06 13.67
CA VAL A 211 12.39 -0.97 12.58
C VAL A 211 11.61 -2.14 13.15
N VAL A 212 10.48 -2.45 12.55
CA VAL A 212 9.66 -3.58 12.93
C VAL A 212 10.16 -4.82 12.19
N THR A 213 10.40 -5.90 12.92
CA THR A 213 10.86 -7.19 12.41
C THR A 213 9.87 -8.28 12.79
N LEU A 214 9.47 -9.10 11.82
CA LEU A 214 8.72 -10.32 12.06
C LEU A 214 9.65 -11.51 11.91
N ARG A 215 9.85 -12.27 12.99
CA ARG A 215 10.66 -13.49 13.00
C ARG A 215 9.79 -14.72 13.12
N SER A 216 10.01 -15.69 12.25
CA SER A 216 9.38 -17.01 12.29
C SER A 216 10.45 -18.10 12.25
N ARG A 217 10.23 -19.20 12.97
CA ARG A 217 11.19 -20.31 13.08
C ARG A 217 10.49 -21.62 12.77
N PHE A 218 11.01 -22.38 11.82
CA PHE A 218 10.45 -23.65 11.39
C PHE A 218 11.45 -24.78 11.61
N LEU A 219 10.98 -25.93 12.05
CA LEU A 219 11.79 -27.14 12.13
C LEU A 219 12.04 -27.65 10.72
N LEU A 220 13.31 -27.79 10.35
CA LEU A 220 13.71 -28.40 9.10
C LEU A 220 13.90 -29.91 9.31
N LEU A 221 14.81 -30.27 10.21
CA LEU A 221 15.19 -31.64 10.50
C LEU A 221 15.48 -31.83 12.00
N THR A 222 15.30 -33.04 12.50
CA THR A 222 15.78 -33.46 13.83
C THR A 222 16.93 -34.45 13.64
N VAL A 223 18.16 -34.00 13.93
CA VAL A 223 19.38 -34.79 13.75
C VAL A 223 20.28 -34.58 14.96
N PRO A 224 20.79 -35.65 15.61
CA PRO A 224 21.70 -35.55 16.75
C PRO A 224 22.82 -34.56 16.48
N TRP A 225 23.16 -33.69 17.44
CA TRP A 225 23.99 -32.51 17.15
C TRP A 225 25.44 -32.89 16.80
N THR A 226 25.83 -34.12 17.14
CA THR A 226 27.10 -34.79 16.83
C THR A 226 27.15 -35.35 15.41
N VAL A 227 26.01 -35.49 14.72
CA VAL A 227 25.94 -36.07 13.37
C VAL A 227 25.97 -34.93 12.35
N PRO A 228 26.83 -34.98 11.31
CA PRO A 228 26.83 -33.99 10.24
C PRO A 228 25.52 -34.05 9.44
N VAL A 229 25.08 -32.90 8.91
CA VAL A 229 23.90 -32.82 8.05
C VAL A 229 24.38 -32.49 6.65
N SER A 230 24.12 -33.41 5.71
CA SER A 230 24.54 -33.20 4.33
C SER A 230 23.74 -32.08 3.66
N VAL A 231 24.36 -31.47 2.66
CA VAL A 231 23.71 -30.48 1.79
C VAL A 231 22.48 -31.08 1.13
N GLN A 232 22.59 -32.31 0.61
CA GLN A 232 21.48 -33.00 -0.05
C GLN A 232 20.27 -33.21 0.87
N GLN A 233 20.49 -33.68 2.11
CA GLN A 233 19.41 -33.80 3.11
C GLN A 233 18.72 -32.46 3.39
N THR A 234 19.49 -31.36 3.39
CA THR A 234 18.95 -30.02 3.60
C THR A 234 18.11 -29.56 2.42
N LYS A 235 18.60 -29.78 1.18
CA LYS A 235 17.87 -29.47 -0.06
C LYS A 235 16.55 -30.23 -0.13
N GLU A 236 16.56 -31.54 0.14
CA GLU A 236 15.36 -32.38 0.16
C GLU A 236 14.36 -31.92 1.23
N ALA A 237 14.83 -31.61 2.43
CA ALA A 237 13.95 -31.12 3.49
C ALA A 237 13.32 -29.76 3.16
N LEU A 238 14.06 -28.85 2.53
CA LEU A 238 13.56 -27.54 2.08
C LEU A 238 12.51 -27.69 0.98
N ALA A 239 12.74 -28.57 0.00
CA ALA A 239 11.81 -28.85 -1.08
C ALA A 239 10.45 -29.34 -0.55
N LEU A 240 10.46 -30.13 0.53
CA LEU A 240 9.24 -30.65 1.17
C LEU A 240 8.48 -29.60 2.02
N LEU A 241 9.13 -28.50 2.41
CA LEU A 241 8.57 -27.56 3.39
C LEU A 241 7.45 -26.67 2.83
N ASN A 242 7.31 -26.57 1.50
CA ASN A 242 6.41 -25.66 0.77
C ASN A 242 6.16 -24.32 1.51
N LEU A 243 7.25 -23.75 2.03
CA LEU A 243 7.18 -22.61 2.93
C LEU A 243 7.28 -21.33 2.12
N LYS A 244 6.22 -20.52 2.14
CA LYS A 244 6.25 -19.18 1.57
C LYS A 244 7.04 -18.23 2.46
N ILE A 245 8.29 -17.98 2.09
CA ILE A 245 9.23 -17.12 2.86
C ILE A 245 8.74 -15.67 2.84
N CYS A 246 8.43 -15.14 1.66
CA CYS A 246 7.82 -13.83 1.43
C CYS A 246 7.00 -13.85 0.12
N PRO A 247 6.36 -12.76 -0.32
CA PRO A 247 5.68 -12.73 -1.62
C PRO A 247 6.59 -13.03 -2.83
N HIS A 248 7.90 -12.82 -2.68
CA HIS A 248 8.89 -12.92 -3.76
C HIS A 248 9.75 -14.20 -3.70
N MET A 249 9.69 -14.96 -2.60
CA MET A 249 10.56 -16.12 -2.38
C MET A 249 9.77 -17.24 -1.71
N THR A 250 9.99 -18.47 -2.21
CA THR A 250 9.42 -19.69 -1.65
C THR A 250 10.55 -20.68 -1.38
N ALA A 251 10.51 -21.39 -0.25
CA ALA A 251 11.59 -22.29 0.15
C ALA A 251 11.73 -23.53 -0.72
N CYS A 252 10.72 -23.87 -1.52
CA CYS A 252 10.76 -24.99 -2.47
C CYS A 252 11.20 -24.57 -3.88
N ASP A 253 11.53 -23.30 -4.08
CA ASP A 253 12.09 -22.81 -5.34
C ASP A 253 13.56 -23.27 -5.46
N ALA A 254 13.90 -23.90 -6.58
CA ALA A 254 15.23 -24.42 -6.83
C ALA A 254 16.30 -23.31 -6.79
N GLU A 255 16.00 -22.12 -7.32
CA GLU A 255 16.95 -21.00 -7.30
C GLU A 255 17.23 -20.52 -5.87
N VAL A 256 16.19 -20.51 -5.02
CA VAL A 256 16.31 -20.15 -3.61
C VAL A 256 17.11 -21.20 -2.83
N ILE A 257 16.88 -22.48 -3.12
CA ILE A 257 17.61 -23.60 -2.50
C ILE A 257 19.08 -23.59 -2.92
N GLU A 258 19.38 -23.39 -4.20
CA GLU A 258 20.76 -23.27 -4.69
C GLU A 258 21.42 -21.99 -4.17
N GLY A 259 20.70 -20.87 -4.10
CA GLY A 259 21.24 -19.62 -3.55
C GLY A 259 21.63 -19.73 -2.07
N ILE A 260 20.94 -20.54 -1.27
CA ILE A 260 21.25 -20.70 0.16
C ILE A 260 22.21 -21.88 0.45
N VAL A 261 22.20 -22.96 -0.33
CA VAL A 261 22.98 -24.18 -0.05
C VAL A 261 23.96 -24.56 -1.17
N GLY A 262 23.79 -24.05 -2.38
CA GLY A 262 24.44 -24.56 -3.60
C GLY A 262 25.98 -24.53 -3.58
N ASP A 263 26.59 -23.47 -3.04
CA ASP A 263 28.05 -23.32 -2.99
C ASP A 263 28.70 -24.02 -1.77
N HIS A 264 27.91 -24.69 -0.94
CA HIS A 264 28.41 -25.38 0.24
C HIS A 264 28.63 -26.86 -0.07
N GLN A 265 29.86 -27.35 0.13
CA GLN A 265 30.17 -28.79 0.02
C GLN A 265 29.57 -29.58 1.19
N ASP A 266 29.61 -28.98 2.38
CA ASP A 266 28.96 -29.47 3.58
C ASP A 266 28.44 -28.30 4.40
N ILE A 267 27.25 -28.44 4.97
CA ILE A 267 26.83 -27.56 6.07
C ILE A 267 27.48 -28.15 7.33
N ILE A 268 28.81 -28.04 7.45
CA ILE A 268 29.52 -28.40 8.68
C ILE A 268 29.10 -27.42 9.75
N MET A 269 28.10 -27.82 10.53
CA MET A 269 27.65 -27.11 11.72
C MET A 269 28.50 -27.63 12.88
N ASP A 270 29.74 -27.16 12.89
CA ASP A 270 30.78 -27.68 13.78
C ASP A 270 30.40 -27.48 15.25
N GLY A 271 30.54 -28.56 16.02
CA GLY A 271 30.02 -28.69 17.37
C GLY A 271 30.49 -27.55 18.28
N ARG A 272 29.54 -26.65 18.63
CA ARG A 272 29.54 -25.49 19.55
C ARG A 272 29.22 -24.16 18.86
N PHE A 273 29.36 -24.03 17.55
CA PHE A 273 29.04 -22.80 16.81
C PHE A 273 27.88 -23.03 15.85
N SER A 274 26.80 -22.25 15.97
CA SER A 274 25.73 -22.27 14.97
C SER A 274 26.21 -21.51 13.73
N LYS A 275 26.89 -22.18 12.79
CA LYS A 275 27.10 -21.60 11.46
C LYS A 275 25.73 -21.33 10.85
N ARG A 276 25.49 -20.07 10.50
CA ARG A 276 24.26 -19.60 9.86
C ARG A 276 24.57 -19.40 8.39
N ILE A 277 23.81 -20.07 7.53
CA ILE A 277 23.76 -19.76 6.11
C ILE A 277 22.50 -18.94 5.86
N SER A 278 22.60 -17.89 5.05
CA SER A 278 21.48 -16.97 4.83
C SER A 278 21.53 -16.32 3.47
N ILE A 279 20.35 -16.04 2.94
CA ILE A 279 20.14 -15.21 1.75
C ILE A 279 19.10 -14.13 2.07
N ASP A 280 19.21 -13.01 1.38
CA ASP A 280 18.32 -11.87 1.55
C ASP A 280 17.48 -11.67 0.28
N CYS A 281 16.21 -11.31 0.48
CA CYS A 281 15.37 -10.82 -0.61
C CYS A 281 15.66 -9.34 -0.84
N ASP A 282 16.19 -8.98 -2.00
CA ASP A 282 16.50 -7.58 -2.34
C ASP A 282 15.26 -6.67 -2.32
N THR A 283 14.09 -7.22 -2.67
CA THR A 283 12.84 -6.43 -2.78
C THR A 283 12.23 -6.07 -1.43
N CYS A 284 12.14 -7.05 -0.51
CA CYS A 284 11.42 -6.88 0.76
C CYS A 284 12.32 -6.97 1.99
N GLN A 285 13.64 -7.13 1.80
CA GLN A 285 14.62 -7.28 2.86
C GLN A 285 14.25 -8.39 3.85
N THR A 286 13.73 -9.50 3.32
CA THR A 286 13.50 -10.72 4.09
C THR A 286 14.76 -11.54 4.10
N THR A 287 15.29 -11.82 5.29
CA THR A 287 16.40 -12.75 5.47
C THR A 287 15.84 -14.15 5.68
N PHE A 288 16.28 -15.08 4.84
CA PHE A 288 16.03 -16.52 4.99
C PHE A 288 17.31 -17.17 5.46
N SER A 289 17.27 -17.89 6.59
CA SER A 289 18.47 -18.49 7.17
C SER A 289 18.24 -19.89 7.69
N ILE A 290 19.29 -20.72 7.65
CA ILE A 290 19.31 -22.08 8.21
C ILE A 290 20.39 -22.13 9.28
N LYS A 291 20.06 -22.72 10.43
CA LYS A 291 21.00 -22.87 11.55
C LYS A 291 20.75 -24.14 12.36
N ARG A 292 21.81 -24.67 12.97
CA ARG A 292 21.69 -25.67 14.04
C ARG A 292 21.32 -25.02 15.35
N ARG A 293 20.45 -25.66 16.12
CA ARG A 293 20.28 -25.38 17.54
C ARG A 293 20.99 -26.45 18.35
N VAL A 294 22.13 -26.09 18.94
CA VAL A 294 22.84 -26.91 19.94
C VAL A 294 22.33 -26.50 21.32
N PRO A 295 22.01 -27.45 22.23
CA PRO A 295 22.11 -28.91 22.12
C PRO A 295 20.83 -29.60 21.59
N PHE A 296 19.84 -28.85 21.10
CA PHE A 296 18.48 -29.35 20.85
C PHE A 296 18.31 -30.38 19.71
N HIS A 297 19.38 -30.84 19.06
CA HIS A 297 19.31 -31.79 17.93
C HIS A 297 18.41 -31.31 16.78
N GLU A 298 18.24 -29.99 16.62
CA GLU A 298 17.33 -29.38 15.65
C GLU A 298 18.13 -28.60 14.59
N VAL A 299 17.78 -28.81 13.33
CA VAL A 299 18.10 -27.90 12.24
C VAL A 299 16.86 -27.05 11.99
N VAL A 300 17.02 -25.73 12.00
CA VAL A 300 15.90 -24.80 11.92
C VAL A 300 16.08 -23.81 10.80
N VAL A 301 14.97 -23.51 10.15
CA VAL A 301 14.81 -22.41 9.23
C VAL A 301 14.33 -21.20 10.02
N GLU A 302 15.00 -20.07 9.89
CA GLU A 302 14.59 -18.79 10.47
C GLU A 302 14.34 -17.78 9.33
N VAL A 303 13.10 -17.30 9.28
CA VAL A 303 12.65 -16.25 8.35
C VAL A 303 12.52 -14.96 9.16
N GLU A 304 13.29 -13.94 8.79
CA GLU A 304 13.20 -12.60 9.38
C GLU A 304 12.74 -11.60 8.33
N ARG A 305 11.50 -11.12 8.46
CA ARG A 305 10.94 -10.11 7.57
C ARG A 305 11.11 -8.73 8.21
N ARG A 306 11.91 -7.87 7.58
CA ARG A 306 12.01 -6.47 7.97
C ARG A 306 10.82 -5.71 7.39
N LEU A 307 9.90 -5.24 8.23
CA LEU A 307 8.67 -4.56 7.81
C LEU A 307 8.84 -3.02 7.68
N GLY A 308 10.07 -2.52 7.84
CA GLY A 308 10.35 -1.08 7.85
C GLY A 308 9.95 -0.42 9.16
N GLN A 309 9.60 0.86 9.12
CA GLN A 309 9.23 1.61 10.33
C GLN A 309 7.72 1.60 10.60
N VAL A 310 6.91 1.04 9.68
CA VAL A 310 5.45 0.95 9.75
C VAL A 310 4.83 2.31 10.15
N LYS A 311 5.38 3.39 9.59
CA LYS A 311 4.95 4.79 9.86
C LYS A 311 3.78 5.22 8.99
N ARG A 312 3.78 4.78 7.74
CA ARG A 312 2.74 5.04 6.73
C ARG A 312 2.51 3.80 5.89
N GLU A 313 1.28 3.60 5.41
CA GLU A 313 0.93 2.44 4.57
C GLU A 313 1.68 2.43 3.23
N ALA A 314 2.11 3.61 2.77
CA ALA A 314 2.96 3.77 1.60
C ALA A 314 4.46 3.52 1.86
N ASP A 315 4.85 3.00 3.03
CA ASP A 315 6.25 2.59 3.30
C ASP A 315 6.64 1.50 2.28
N PRO A 316 7.66 1.72 1.43
CA PRO A 316 8.03 0.78 0.38
C PRO A 316 8.35 -0.61 0.92
N ILE A 317 9.03 -0.69 2.07
CA ILE A 317 9.42 -1.96 2.67
C ILE A 317 8.18 -2.71 3.15
N TRP A 318 7.24 -2.03 3.81
CA TRP A 318 5.96 -2.63 4.19
C TRP A 318 5.21 -3.19 2.98
N ARG A 319 5.11 -2.40 1.89
CA ARG A 319 4.39 -2.79 0.69
C ARG A 319 5.01 -3.99 -0.03
N ALA A 320 6.33 -4.11 0.00
CA ALA A 320 7.02 -5.27 -0.54
C ALA A 320 6.63 -6.60 0.16
N HIS A 321 5.99 -6.55 1.32
CA HIS A 321 5.47 -7.76 1.98
C HIS A 321 4.01 -8.08 1.68
N LEU A 322 3.30 -7.22 0.95
CA LEU A 322 1.91 -7.46 0.60
C LEU A 322 1.81 -8.38 -0.61
N PRO A 323 0.76 -9.23 -0.70
CA PRO A 323 0.52 -10.02 -1.89
C PRO A 323 0.41 -9.14 -3.14
N SER A 324 1.27 -9.38 -4.12
CA SER A 324 1.08 -8.78 -5.44
C SER A 324 -0.22 -9.33 -6.03
N ARG A 325 -1.13 -8.45 -6.46
CA ARG A 325 -2.26 -8.89 -7.27
C ARG A 325 -1.69 -9.46 -8.56
N LYS A 326 -1.94 -10.75 -8.84
CA LYS A 326 -1.62 -11.31 -10.16
C LYS A 326 -2.36 -10.46 -11.19
N ALA A 327 -1.62 -9.87 -12.13
CA ALA A 327 -2.22 -9.17 -13.25
C ALA A 327 -3.12 -10.18 -13.99
N GLY A 328 -4.44 -10.00 -13.97
CA GLY A 328 -5.37 -10.85 -14.73
C GLY A 328 -6.62 -11.36 -14.01
N THR A 329 -6.85 -11.08 -12.72
CA THR A 329 -8.15 -11.34 -12.08
C THR A 329 -8.94 -10.03 -11.91
N SER A 330 -9.53 -9.58 -13.01
CA SER A 330 -10.53 -8.50 -13.06
C SER A 330 -11.88 -9.06 -13.47
#